data_AF-A0A919Z9A1-F1
#
_entry.id   AF-A0A919Z9A1-F1
#
_cell.length_a   1.000
_cell.length_b   1.000
_cell.length_c   1.000
_cell.angle_alpha   90.00
_cell.angle_beta   90.00
_cell.angle_gamma   90.00
#
_symmetry.space_group_name_H-M   'P 1'
#
loop_
_entity.id
_entity.type
_entity.pdbx_description
1 polymer ?
#
loop_
_entity_poly.entity_id
_entity_poly.type
_entity_poly.pdbx_seq_one_letter_code
_entity_poly.pdbx_strand_id
1 'polypeptide(L)' 'MSLLKWMFASKCPKCGEPLVASGDGVCSVKACPHNHYTEETYSSLGVQIVYDEEPDSLN' A
#
# COMPACT_ATOMS: atom_id res chain seq x y z
N MET A 1 6.68 24.17 12.98
CA MET A 1 6.66 23.84 11.54
C MET A 1 6.57 22.32 11.40
N SER A 2 5.36 21.73 11.44
CA SER A 2 5.23 20.26 11.41
C SER A 2 3.98 19.79 10.64
N LEU A 3 3.64 20.47 9.54
CA LEU A 3 2.47 20.16 8.72
C LEU A 3 2.69 19.01 7.69
N LEU A 4 3.91 18.48 7.55
CA LEU A 4 4.24 17.52 6.49
C LEU A 4 4.30 16.05 6.93
N LYS A 5 4.24 15.76 8.23
CA LYS A 5 4.51 14.40 8.75
C LYS A 5 3.24 13.57 9.00
N TRP A 6 2.13 13.94 8.36
CA TRP A 6 0.83 13.28 8.52
C TRP A 6 0.20 12.77 7.21
N MET A 7 0.70 13.20 6.05
CA MET A 7 0.29 12.64 4.75
C MET A 7 1.02 11.34 4.39
N PHE A 8 2.06 10.95 5.15
CA PHE A 8 2.79 9.68 4.98
C PHE A 8 2.23 8.52 5.81
N ALA A 9 1.16 8.75 6.58
CA ALA A 9 0.55 7.70 7.38
C ALA A 9 -0.46 6.92 6.54
N SER A 10 0.05 6.02 5.71
CA SER A 10 -0.66 4.83 5.23
C SER A 10 -2.10 5.08 4.77
N LYS A 11 -2.38 6.15 4.02
CA LYS A 11 -3.71 6.38 3.44
C LYS A 11 -3.64 6.07 1.97
N CYS A 12 -4.66 5.37 1.48
CA CYS A 12 -4.74 5.08 0.06
C CYS A 12 -4.92 6.39 -0.72
N PRO A 13 -4.14 6.61 -1.79
CA PRO A 13 -4.25 7.81 -2.61
C PRO A 13 -5.56 7.87 -3.42
N LYS A 14 -6.25 6.74 -3.61
CA LYS A 14 -7.50 6.65 -4.37
C LYS A 14 -8.73 6.82 -3.46
N CYS A 15 -8.80 6.03 -2.37
CA CYS A 15 -9.94 5.98 -1.46
C CYS A 15 -9.84 7.01 -0.31
N GLY A 16 -8.64 7.50 0.03
CA GLY A 16 -8.39 8.38 1.19
C GLY A 16 -8.49 7.67 2.54
N GLU A 17 -8.86 6.38 2.55
CA GLU A 17 -8.97 5.54 3.73
C GLU A 17 -7.63 5.00 4.22
N PRO A 18 -7.53 4.66 5.52
CA PRO A 18 -6.33 4.03 6.06
C PRO A 18 -6.12 2.65 5.44
N LEU A 19 -4.90 2.42 4.96
CA LEU A 19 -4.40 1.13 4.51
C LEU A 19 -4.31 0.19 5.71
N VAL A 20 -4.88 -1.00 5.53
CA VAL A 20 -4.80 -2.08 6.49
C VAL A 20 -3.46 -2.78 6.30
N ALA A 21 -2.59 -2.67 7.30
CA ALA A 21 -1.32 -3.39 7.31
C ALA A 21 -1.52 -4.77 7.95
N SER A 22 -1.27 -5.81 7.17
CA SER A 22 -1.32 -7.21 7.56
C SER A 22 0.00 -7.85 7.19
N GLY A 23 0.71 -8.44 8.14
CA GLY A 23 1.99 -9.09 7.85
C GLY A 23 2.09 -10.43 8.53
N ASP A 24 2.53 -11.42 7.77
CA ASP A 24 3.05 -12.67 8.31
C ASP A 24 4.56 -12.51 8.46
N GLY A 25 5.23 -13.26 9.34
CA GLY A 25 6.67 -13.06 9.64
C GLY A 25 7.64 -13.13 8.44
N VAL A 26 7.14 -13.41 7.24
CA VAL A 26 7.83 -13.43 5.95
C VAL A 26 7.60 -12.17 5.11
N CYS A 27 6.40 -11.55 5.16
CA CYS A 27 6.03 -10.41 4.34
C CYS A 27 5.07 -9.46 5.08
N SER A 28 5.18 -8.16 4.80
CA SER A 28 4.25 -7.14 5.28
C SER A 28 3.42 -6.61 4.12
N VAL A 29 2.12 -6.87 4.16
CA VAL A 29 1.14 -6.43 3.17
C VAL A 29 0.41 -5.19 3.70
N LYS A 30 0.12 -4.22 2.84
CA LYS A 30 -0.69 -3.05 3.14
C LYS A 30 -1.73 -2.90 2.04
N ALA A 31 -3.01 -3.07 2.35
CA ALA A 31 -4.08 -2.99 1.35
C ALA A 31 -5.11 -1.91 1.72
N CYS A 32 -5.66 -1.18 0.74
CA CYS A 32 -6.90 -0.39 0.95
C CYS A 32 -8.04 -1.40 1.20
N PRO A 33 -8.94 -1.14 2.15
CA PRO A 33 -10.12 -1.99 2.37
C PRO A 33 -11.02 -2.12 1.13
N HIS A 34 -10.93 -1.19 0.18
CA HIS A 34 -11.64 -1.23 -1.11
C HIS A 34 -10.79 -1.79 -2.26
N ASN A 35 -9.65 -2.40 -1.92
CA ASN A 35 -8.76 -3.11 -2.85
C ASN A 35 -8.07 -2.27 -3.94
N HIS A 36 -8.25 -0.94 -3.94
CA HIS A 36 -7.66 -0.02 -4.93
C HIS A 36 -6.13 0.12 -4.92
N TYR A 37 -5.49 -0.24 -3.81
CA TYR A 37 -4.05 -0.14 -3.62
C TYR A 37 -3.61 -1.26 -2.70
N THR A 38 -2.65 -2.06 -3.14
CA THR A 38 -2.02 -3.09 -2.30
C THR A 38 -0.50 -3.02 -2.43
N GLU A 39 0.21 -3.12 -1.33
CA GLU A 39 1.67 -3.09 -1.28
C GLU A 39 2.17 -4.27 -0.43
N GLU A 40 3.05 -5.09 -0.97
CA GLU A 40 3.69 -6.20 -0.26
C GLU A 40 5.18 -5.93 -0.11
N THR A 41 5.70 -6.03 1.10
CA THR A 41 7.11 -5.85 1.42
C THR A 41 7.69 -7.15 1.95
N TYR A 42 8.62 -7.73 1.21
CA TYR A 42 9.34 -8.94 1.57
C TYR A 42 10.70 -8.56 2.13
N SER A 43 10.75 -8.26 3.42
CA SER A 43 11.98 -7.83 4.11
C SER A 43 13.10 -8.88 4.02
N SER A 44 12.75 -10.16 3.94
CA SER A 44 13.70 -11.27 3.77
C SER A 44 14.40 -11.27 2.41
N LEU A 45 13.75 -10.72 1.37
CA LEU A 45 14.27 -10.64 0.01
C LEU A 45 14.71 -9.21 -0.36
N GLY A 46 14.37 -8.22 0.47
CA GLY A 46 14.58 -6.81 0.15
C GLY A 46 13.72 -6.33 -1.02
N VAL A 47 12.58 -6.99 -1.27
CA VAL A 47 11.70 -6.71 -2.41
C VAL A 47 10.43 -6.01 -1.93
N GLN A 48 9.97 -5.03 -2.70
CA GLN A 48 8.67 -4.39 -2.51
C GLN A 48 7.87 -4.50 -3.80
N ILE A 49 6.61 -4.93 -3.67
CA ILE A 49 5.67 -5.12 -4.77
C ILE A 49 4.51 -4.17 -4.53
N VAL A 50 4.17 -3.34 -5.51
CA VAL A 50 3.05 -2.40 -5.43
C VAL A 50 2.07 -2.74 -6.54
N TYR A 51 0.84 -3.04 -6.15
CA TYR A 51 -0.30 -3.28 -7.02
C TYR A 51 -1.13 -2.00 -7.04
N ASP A 52 -1.02 -1.23 -8.13
CA ASP A 52 -2.02 -0.22 -8.48
C ASP A 52 -3.00 -0.91 -9.42
N GLU A 53 -4.30 -0.89 -9.11
CA GLU A 53 -5.31 -1.20 -10.11
C GLU A 53 -5.29 -0.05 -11.14
N GLU A 54 -4.40 -0.17 -12.12
CA GLU A 54 -4.50 0.59 -13.35
C GLU A 54 -5.75 0.07 -14.07
N PRO A 55 -6.75 0.92 -14.37
CA PRO A 55 -7.88 0.49 -15.16
C PRO A 55 -7.34 0.07 -16.53
N ASP A 56 -7.29 -1.25 -16.75
CA ASP A 56 -7.17 -1.95 -18.02
C ASP A 56 -6.67 -1.08 -19.19
N SER A 57 -5.37 -1.11 -19.45
CA SER A 57 -4.89 -0.84 -20.81
C SER A 57 -4.73 -2.17 -21.52
N LEU A 58 -5.86 -2.69 -21.98
CA LEU A 58 -6.02 -3.58 -23.13
C LEU A 58 -4.83 -3.55 -24.11
N ASN A 59 -4.11 -4.67 -24.22
CA ASN A 59 -3.61 -5.14 -25.51
C ASN A 59 -3.53 -6.67 -25.59
#